data_AF-A0A3A6NIM5-F1
#
_entry.id   AF-A0A3A6NIM5-F1
#
_cell.length_a   1.000
_cell.length_b   1.000
_cell.length_c   1.000
_cell.angle_alpha   90.00
_cell.angle_beta   90.00
_cell.angle_gamma   90.00
#
_symmetry.space_group_name_H-M   'P 1'
#
loop_
_entity.id
_entity.type
_entity.pdbx_description
1 polymer ?
#
loop_
_entity_poly.entity_id
_entity_poly.type
_entity_poly.pdbx_seq_one_letter_code
_entity_poly.pdbx_strand_id
1 'polypeptide(L)' 'MHHENGARRSFEWSYATKKMHKALFEQAFAAVDQGRDAELGPVQVCEMCGYTLEGDAPDKCPVCGAKKETFRAFS' A
#
# COMPACT_ATOMS: atom_id res chain seq x y z
N MET A 1 2.05 -11.65 30.43
CA MET A 1 1.86 -10.98 29.12
C MET A 1 2.28 -11.96 28.04
N HIS A 2 1.36 -12.32 27.13
CA HIS A 2 1.71 -13.17 25.99
C HIS A 2 2.48 -12.33 24.96
N HIS A 3 3.64 -12.81 24.52
CA HIS A 3 4.52 -12.12 23.56
C HIS A 3 4.12 -12.45 22.12
N GLU A 4 2.91 -12.04 21.73
CA GLU A 4 2.30 -12.29 20.42
C GLU A 4 2.92 -11.42 19.30
N ASN A 5 4.23 -11.57 19.09
CA ASN A 5 5.00 -10.74 18.15
C ASN A 5 4.48 -10.82 16.71
N GLY A 6 3.95 -11.98 16.30
CA GLY A 6 3.35 -12.15 14.98
C GLY A 6 2.09 -11.31 14.79
N ALA A 7 1.19 -11.31 15.78
CA ALA A 7 -0.03 -10.50 15.75
C ALA A 7 0.29 -9.00 15.81
N ARG A 8 1.21 -8.60 16.69
CA ARG A 8 1.66 -7.19 16.75
C ARG A 8 2.17 -6.70 15.39
N ARG A 9 3.03 -7.49 14.75
CA ARG A 9 3.57 -7.16 13.42
C ARG A 9 2.49 -7.07 12.34
N SER A 10 1.51 -7.98 12.33
CA SER A 10 0.43 -7.94 11.33
C SER A 10 -0.44 -6.69 11.50
N PHE A 11 -0.73 -6.26 12.74
CA PHE A 11 -1.44 -5.01 12.99
C PHE A 11 -0.63 -3.78 12.57
N GLU A 12 0.67 -3.72 12.90
CA GLU A 12 1.56 -2.63 12.48
C GLU A 12 1.61 -2.50 10.95
N TRP A 13 1.80 -3.62 10.23
CA TRP A 13 1.80 -3.64 8.76
C TRP A 13 0.45 -3.25 8.17
N SER A 14 -0.65 -3.81 8.70
CA SER A 14 -2.00 -3.48 8.23
C SER A 14 -2.33 -2.00 8.43
N TYR A 15 -1.94 -1.41 9.56
CA TYR A 15 -2.17 0.00 9.83
C TYR A 15 -1.41 0.91 8.86
N ALA A 16 -0.13 0.61 8.58
CA ALA A 16 0.66 1.35 7.60
C ALA A 16 0.06 1.26 6.18
N THR A 17 -0.34 0.06 5.77
CA THR A 17 -1.00 -0.18 4.47
C THR A 17 -2.33 0.56 4.34
N LYS A 18 -3.17 0.53 5.39
CA LYS A 18 -4.48 1.21 5.39
C LYS A 18 -4.38 2.73 5.24
N LYS A 19 -3.30 3.36 5.71
CA LYS A 19 -3.06 4.79 5.46
C LYS A 19 -2.92 5.10 3.98
N MET A 20 -2.22 4.23 3.24
CA MET A 20 -2.05 4.40 1.80
C MET A 20 -3.34 4.09 1.04
N HIS A 21 -4.08 3.05 1.44
CA HIS A 21 -5.39 2.75 0.87
C HIS A 21 -6.35 3.93 1.01
N LYS A 22 -6.38 4.57 2.20
CA LYS A 22 -7.20 5.78 2.41
C LYS A 22 -6.84 6.88 1.42
N ALA A 23 -5.55 7.19 1.23
CA ALA A 23 -5.13 8.24 0.30
C ALA A 23 -5.54 7.94 -1.15
N LEU A 24 -5.34 6.70 -1.62
CA LEU A 24 -5.74 6.28 -2.97
C LEU A 24 -7.26 6.33 -3.16
N PHE A 25 -8.04 5.91 -2.16
CA PHE A 25 -9.49 5.99 -2.23
C PHE A 25 -10.02 7.43 -2.16
N GLU A 26 -9.36 8.33 -1.43
CA GLU A 26 -9.72 9.75 -1.42
C GLU A 26 -9.50 10.39 -2.80
N GLN A 27 -8.40 10.05 -3.49
CA GLN A 27 -8.16 10.46 -4.87
C GLN A 27 -9.22 9.90 -5.83
N ALA A 28 -9.52 8.60 -5.72
CA ALA A 28 -10.54 7.97 -6.55
C ALA A 28 -11.93 8.57 -6.31
N PHE A 29 -12.30 8.81 -5.05
CA PHE A 29 -13.56 9.44 -4.69
C PHE A 29 -13.67 10.86 -5.27
N ALA A 30 -12.61 11.66 -5.17
CA ALA A 30 -12.59 13.02 -5.73
C ALA A 30 -12.75 13.05 -7.25
N ALA A 31 -12.23 12.04 -7.97
CA ALA A 31 -12.43 11.92 -9.41
C ALA A 31 -13.90 11.58 -9.74
N VAL A 32 -14.48 10.62 -9.03
CA VAL A 32 -15.88 10.21 -9.21
C VAL A 32 -16.85 11.35 -8.90
N ASP A 33 -16.59 12.14 -7.86
CA ASP A 33 -17.40 13.32 -7.49
C ASP A 33 -17.42 14.38 -8.61
N GLN A 34 -16.38 14.41 -9.44
CA GLN A 34 -16.27 15.27 -10.62
C GLN A 34 -16.81 14.61 -11.90
N GLY A 35 -17.43 13.43 -11.81
CA GLY A 35 -17.96 12.69 -12.95
C GLY A 35 -16.89 12.12 -13.88
N ARG A 36 -15.68 11.86 -13.36
CA ARG A 36 -14.55 11.31 -14.11
C ARG A 36 -14.04 10.03 -13.44
N ASP A 37 -13.31 9.21 -14.21
CA ASP A 37 -12.59 8.08 -13.66
C ASP A 37 -11.30 8.53 -12.96
N ALA A 38 -10.81 7.72 -12.03
CA ALA A 38 -9.57 7.99 -11.32
C ALA A 38 -8.38 7.72 -12.25
N GLU A 39 -7.63 8.77 -12.57
CA GLU A 39 -6.36 8.62 -13.27
C GLU A 39 -5.30 8.17 -12.25
N LEU A 40 -4.91 6.90 -12.35
CA LEU A 40 -3.83 6.30 -11.57
C LEU A 40 -2.75 5.78 -12.52
N GLY A 41 -1.49 6.04 -12.17
CA GLY A 41 -0.35 5.33 -12.73
C GLY A 41 -0.26 3.88 -12.23
N PRO A 42 0.87 3.19 -12.48
CA PRO A 42 1.07 1.83 -11.98
C PRO A 42 0.91 1.76 -10.46
N VAL A 43 0.09 0.84 -9.98
CA VAL A 43 -0.08 0.57 -8.55
C VAL A 43 0.86 -0.57 -8.15
N GLN A 44 1.73 -0.32 -7.19
CA GLN A 44 2.72 -1.27 -6.69
C GLN A 44 2.24 -1.83 -5.35
N VAL A 45 2.23 -3.15 -5.21
CA VAL A 45 1.87 -3.85 -3.98
C VAL A 45 3.04 -4.70 -3.50
N CYS A 46 3.54 -4.44 -2.30
CA CYS A 46 4.53 -5.31 -1.67
C CYS A 46 3.90 -6.65 -1.29
N GLU A 47 4.34 -7.75 -1.91
CA GLU A 47 3.74 -9.08 -1.69
C GLU A 47 4.02 -9.64 -0.27
N MET A 48 4.95 -9.04 0.48
CA MET A 48 5.27 -9.45 1.85
C MET A 48 4.39 -8.83 2.93
N CYS A 49 4.04 -7.55 2.80
CA CYS A 49 3.34 -6.81 3.87
C CYS A 49 2.10 -6.05 3.39
N GLY A 50 1.84 -6.01 2.08
CA GLY A 50 0.69 -5.33 1.48
C GLY A 50 0.85 -3.82 1.28
N TYR A 51 2.00 -3.21 1.63
CA TYR A 51 2.23 -1.79 1.38
C TYR A 51 1.94 -1.46 -0.09
N THR A 52 1.03 -0.50 -0.29
CA THR A 52 0.49 -0.14 -1.61
C THR A 52 0.85 1.31 -1.91
N LEU A 53 1.32 1.59 -3.13
CA LEU A 53 1.57 2.95 -3.60
C LEU A 53 1.27 3.06 -5.10
N GLU A 54 1.03 4.28 -5.56
CA GLU A 54 1.04 4.62 -6.99
C GLU A 54 2.46 5.03 -7.43
N GLY A 55 2.83 4.70 -8.67
CA GLY A 55 4.10 5.04 -9.30
C GLY A 55 5.12 3.90 -9.28
N ASP A 56 6.39 4.26 -9.13
CA ASP A 56 7.50 3.30 -9.12
C ASP A 56 7.70 2.70 -7.72
N ALA A 57 7.95 1.38 -7.68
CA ALA A 57 8.27 0.71 -6.43
C ALA A 57 9.63 1.22 -5.87
N PRO A 58 9.73 1.49 -4.56
CA PRO A 58 10.98 1.90 -3.93
C PRO A 58 11.98 0.74 -3.85
N ASP A 59 13.27 1.05 -3.71
CA ASP A 59 14.34 0.04 -3.57
C ASP A 59 14.12 -0.89 -2.36
N LYS A 60 13.54 -0.34 -1.29
CA LYS A 60 13.13 -1.07 -0.10
C LYS A 60 11.74 -0.63 0.34
N CYS A 61 10.92 -1.60 0.71
CA CYS A 61 9.62 -1.36 1.30
C CYS A 61 9.78 -0.59 2.63
N PRO A 62 9.13 0.56 2.81
CA PRO A 62 9.26 1.37 4.03
C PRO A 62 8.60 0.72 5.25
N VAL A 63 7.80 -0.33 5.06
CA VAL A 63 7.08 -1.02 6.14
C VAL A 63 7.84 -2.27 6.61
N CYS A 64 8.30 -3.12 5.70
CA CYS A 64 8.92 -4.41 6.06
C CYS A 64 10.36 -4.58 5.59
N GLY A 65 10.90 -3.65 4.79
CA GLY A 65 12.27 -3.70 4.28
C GLY A 65 12.51 -4.67 3.10
N ALA A 66 11.47 -5.31 2.57
CA ALA A 66 11.56 -6.14 1.37
C ALA A 66 12.11 -5.34 0.17
N LYS A 67 12.83 -6.00 -0.73
CA LYS A 67 13.44 -5.36 -1.91
C LYS A 67 12.40 -5.02 -2.98
N LYS A 68 12.77 -4.13 -3.90
CA LYS A 68 11.93 -3.70 -5.03
C LYS A 68 11.34 -4.86 -5.82
N GLU A 69 12.12 -5.93 -6.04
CA GLU A 69 11.69 -7.13 -6.79
C GLU A 69 10.51 -7.87 -6.14
N THR A 70 10.21 -7.59 -4.86
CA THR A 70 9.07 -8.17 -4.14
C THR A 70 7.77 -7.39 -4.33
N PHE A 71 7.80 -6.29 -5.10
CA PHE A 71 6.60 -5.57 -5.46
C PHE A 71 6.00 -6.12 -6.75
N ARG A 72 4.68 -6.25 -6.75
CA ARG A 72 3.88 -6.54 -7.94
C ARG A 72 3.24 -5.26 -8.45
N ALA A 73 3.42 -4.97 -9.73
CA ALA A 73 2.77 -3.85 -10.41
C ALA A 73 1.40 -4.25 -10.97
N PHE A 74 0.45 -3.32 -10.92
CA PHE A 74 -0.86 -3.37 -11.55
C PHE A 74 -1.03 -2.10 -12.37
N SER A 75 -1.41 -2.24 -13.64
CA SER A 75 -1.53 -1.16 -14.61
C SER A 75 -2.67 -1.44 -15.56
#